data_AF-A0A916Y5R5-F1
#
_entry.id   AF-A0A916Y5R5-F1
#
_cell.length_a   1.000
_cell.length_b   1.000
_cell.length_c   1.000
_cell.angle_alpha   90.00
_cell.angle_beta   90.00
_cell.angle_gamma   90.00
#
_symmetry.space_group_name_H-M   'P 1'
#
loop_
_entity.id
_entity.type
_entity.pdbx_description
1 polymer ?
#
loop_
_entity_poly.entity_id
_entity_poly.type
_entity_poly.pdbx_seq_one_letter_code
_entity_poly.pdbx_strand_id
1 'polypeptide(L)'
;MRAARLGLILISLGCAFLCIRLFVEERGGAGVAAAVTSLREDPARWRKEAATLQRFLEATPVQPACLGQRDRDLLTLALARVDLIGDFGEVATKRSALQRAGAAARHLLGCSPTDGRAWLDHAVLTARLQGRPAAAYPGVVLSSWFAPHDAAPLKARIRYATWLAGQSVGEAVPLLEADLLVFLNWASLDDIRAMLADEGPELRPFLRGIPVSGADPARLSLVNGARGG
;
A
#
# COMPACT_ATOMS: atom_id res chain seq x y z
N MET A 1 -48.25 30.36 -0.73
CA MET A 1 -47.30 30.59 -1.86
C MET A 1 -45.89 31.03 -1.45
N ARG A 2 -45.68 31.88 -0.44
CA ARG A 2 -44.32 32.32 -0.04
C ARG A 2 -43.46 31.21 0.58
N ALA A 3 -44.03 30.32 1.38
CA ALA A 3 -43.30 29.21 2.01
C ALA A 3 -42.72 28.19 0.99
N ALA A 4 -43.48 27.86 -0.06
CA ALA A 4 -43.02 26.96 -1.12
C ALA A 4 -41.84 27.53 -1.93
N ARG A 5 -41.82 28.85 -2.17
CA ARG A 5 -40.71 29.53 -2.84
C ARG A 5 -39.44 29.55 -1.99
N LEU A 6 -39.59 29.71 -0.67
CA LEU A 6 -38.44 29.68 0.25
C LEU A 6 -37.80 28.28 0.31
N GLY A 7 -38.61 27.23 0.34
CA GLY A 7 -38.12 25.84 0.32
C GLY A 7 -37.35 25.50 -0.96
N LEU A 8 -37.83 25.96 -2.11
CA LEU A 8 -37.17 25.74 -3.41
C LEU A 8 -35.81 26.46 -3.51
N ILE A 9 -35.70 27.66 -2.92
CA ILE A 9 -34.44 28.42 -2.84
C ILE A 9 -33.43 27.74 -1.92
N LEU A 10 -33.86 27.18 -0.78
CA LEU A 10 -32.97 26.48 0.15
C LEU A 10 -32.44 25.17 -0.46
N ILE A 11 -33.28 24.43 -1.18
CA ILE A 11 -32.87 23.21 -1.88
C ILE A 11 -31.88 23.53 -2.99
N SER A 12 -32.13 24.57 -3.80
CA SER A 12 -31.22 24.94 -4.88
C SER A 12 -29.87 25.45 -4.38
N LEU A 13 -29.84 26.21 -3.28
CA LEU A 13 -28.61 26.61 -2.61
C LEU A 13 -27.84 25.40 -2.03
N GLY A 14 -28.55 24.45 -1.41
CA GLY A 14 -27.95 23.20 -0.92
C GLY A 14 -27.32 22.37 -2.04
N CYS A 15 -28.02 22.22 -3.17
CA CYS A 15 -27.50 21.53 -4.35
C CYS A 15 -26.30 22.27 -4.96
N ALA A 16 -26.37 23.61 -5.09
CA ALA A 16 -25.24 24.39 -5.60
C ALA A 16 -24.00 24.27 -4.70
N PHE A 17 -24.17 24.31 -3.39
CA PHE A 17 -23.09 24.11 -2.43
C PHE A 17 -22.49 22.70 -2.53
N LEU A 18 -23.33 21.67 -2.65
CA LEU A 18 -22.88 20.29 -2.86
C LEU A 18 -22.08 20.16 -4.17
N CYS A 19 -22.56 20.72 -5.28
CA CYS A 19 -21.86 20.68 -6.56
C CYS A 19 -20.52 21.43 -6.52
N ILE A 20 -20.46 22.60 -5.87
CA ILE A 20 -19.21 23.35 -5.69
C ILE A 20 -18.23 22.54 -4.86
N ARG A 21 -18.68 21.90 -3.77
CA ARG A 21 -17.84 21.06 -2.93
C ARG A 21 -17.29 19.85 -3.71
N LEU A 22 -18.14 19.14 -4.44
CA LEU A 22 -17.72 18.00 -5.27
C LEU A 22 -16.71 18.44 -6.34
N PHE A 23 -16.92 19.58 -6.98
CA PHE A 23 -16.02 20.13 -7.98
C PHE A 23 -14.65 20.54 -7.40
N VAL A 24 -14.62 21.11 -6.19
CA VAL A 24 -13.37 21.43 -5.47
C VAL A 24 -12.65 20.16 -5.04
N GLU A 25 -13.36 19.15 -4.55
CA GLU A 25 -12.80 17.84 -4.21
C GLU A 25 -12.23 17.15 -5.46
N GLU A 26 -12.92 17.21 -6.60
CA GLU A 26 -12.48 16.63 -7.87
C GLU A 26 -11.23 17.32 -8.42
N ARG A 27 -11.17 18.66 -8.39
CA ARG A 27 -9.94 19.39 -8.79
C ARG A 27 -8.77 19.16 -7.84
N GLY A 28 -9.02 19.08 -6.54
CA GLY A 28 -8.00 18.78 -5.55
C GLY A 28 -7.46 17.34 -5.66
N GLY A 29 -8.31 16.39 -6.04
CA GLY A 29 -7.94 15.00 -6.28
C GLY A 29 -7.25 14.78 -7.62
N ALA A 30 -7.64 15.50 -8.68
CA ALA A 30 -7.10 15.33 -10.03
C ALA A 30 -5.58 15.51 -10.11
N GLY A 31 -5.02 16.49 -9.39
CA GLY A 31 -3.57 16.71 -9.35
C GLY A 31 -2.81 15.55 -8.69
N VAL A 32 -3.38 14.99 -7.61
CA VAL A 32 -2.78 13.86 -6.88
C VAL A 32 -2.87 12.57 -7.71
N ALA A 33 -4.03 12.31 -8.31
CA ALA A 33 -4.24 11.17 -9.19
C ALA A 33 -3.30 11.22 -10.42
N ALA A 34 -3.17 12.39 -11.06
CA ALA A 34 -2.25 12.59 -12.18
C ALA A 34 -0.79 12.34 -11.78
N ALA A 35 -0.38 12.79 -10.59
CA ALA A 35 0.96 12.51 -10.07
C ALA A 35 1.20 11.02 -9.83
N VAL A 36 0.22 10.28 -9.28
CA VAL A 36 0.31 8.82 -9.11
C VAL A 36 0.38 8.10 -10.45
N THR A 37 -0.45 8.49 -11.43
CA THR A 37 -0.40 7.92 -12.77
C THR A 37 0.96 8.14 -13.42
N SER A 38 1.48 9.38 -13.39
CA SER A 38 2.81 9.70 -13.91
C SER A 38 3.93 8.89 -13.21
N LEU A 39 3.82 8.70 -11.90
CA LEU A 39 4.77 7.87 -11.14
C LEU A 39 4.76 6.41 -11.59
N ARG A 40 3.58 5.85 -11.91
CA ARG A 40 3.42 4.47 -12.37
C ARG A 40 3.94 4.28 -13.81
N GLU A 41 3.71 5.26 -14.67
CA GLU A 41 4.11 5.21 -16.08
C GLU A 41 5.63 5.33 -16.26
N ASP A 42 6.28 6.23 -15.50
CA ASP A 42 7.72 6.44 -15.59
C ASP A 42 8.38 6.57 -14.21
N PRO A 43 8.58 5.45 -13.48
CA PRO A 43 9.27 5.46 -12.19
C PRO A 43 10.70 5.99 -12.28
N ALA A 44 11.37 5.85 -13.43
CA ALA A 44 12.75 6.24 -13.63
C ALA A 44 12.92 7.77 -13.65
N ARG A 45 11.97 8.49 -14.23
CA ARG A 45 11.92 9.95 -14.17
C ARG A 45 11.84 10.45 -12.73
N TRP A 46 10.95 9.87 -11.93
CA TRP A 46 10.76 10.29 -10.53
C TRP A 46 11.99 10.05 -9.65
N ARG A 47 12.86 9.08 -9.99
CA ARG A 47 14.15 8.88 -9.29
C ARG A 47 15.06 10.10 -9.31
N LYS A 48 14.99 10.92 -10.36
CA LYS A 48 15.77 12.16 -10.47
C LYS A 48 15.02 13.38 -9.90
N GLU A 49 13.76 13.22 -9.53
CA GLU A 49 12.84 14.29 -9.15
C GLU A 49 12.36 14.20 -7.69
N ALA A 50 13.12 13.54 -6.81
CA ALA A 50 12.80 13.40 -5.38
C ALA A 50 12.45 14.74 -4.68
N ALA A 51 13.15 15.82 -5.04
CA ALA A 51 12.87 17.17 -4.53
C ALA A 51 11.58 17.78 -5.09
N THR A 52 11.17 17.42 -6.32
CA THR A 52 9.90 17.84 -6.91
C THR A 52 8.74 17.13 -6.21
N LEU A 53 8.85 15.82 -5.98
CA LEU A 53 7.85 15.07 -5.21
C LEU A 53 7.71 15.62 -3.78
N GLN A 54 8.82 15.95 -3.13
CA GLN A 54 8.80 16.58 -1.81
C GLN A 54 7.99 17.88 -1.81
N ARG A 55 8.29 18.80 -2.73
CA ARG A 55 7.57 20.08 -2.84
C ARG A 55 6.09 19.88 -3.14
N PHE A 56 5.75 18.90 -3.98
CA PHE A 56 4.36 18.56 -4.26
C PHE A 56 3.62 18.08 -3.00
N LEU A 57 4.22 17.18 -2.21
CA LEU A 57 3.66 16.68 -0.96
C LEU A 57 3.55 17.78 0.11
N GLU A 58 4.47 18.74 0.14
CA GLU A 58 4.40 19.91 1.02
C GLU A 58 3.25 20.85 0.65
N ALA A 59 3.06 21.08 -0.65
CA ALA A 59 1.94 21.88 -1.16
C ALA A 59 0.58 21.16 -1.04
N THR A 60 0.60 19.83 -0.86
CA THR A 60 -0.61 18.99 -0.81
C THR A 60 -0.69 18.24 0.53
N PRO A 61 -0.98 18.94 1.64
CA PRO A 61 -1.11 18.30 2.94
C PRO A 61 -2.31 17.36 2.98
N VAL A 62 -2.21 16.36 3.87
CA VAL A 62 -3.35 15.54 4.29
C VAL A 62 -4.43 16.46 4.84
N GLN A 63 -5.66 16.30 4.36
CA GLN A 63 -6.79 17.10 4.82
C GLN A 63 -7.48 16.42 6.00
N PRO A 64 -8.10 17.15 6.94
CA PRO A 64 -8.87 16.53 8.02
C PRO A 64 -10.08 15.73 7.54
N ALA A 65 -10.61 16.05 6.35
CA ALA A 65 -11.70 15.33 5.73
C ALA A 65 -11.21 14.00 5.12
N CYS A 66 -12.05 12.96 5.20
CA CYS A 66 -11.79 11.68 4.56
C CYS A 66 -12.14 11.73 3.08
N LEU A 67 -11.12 11.69 2.24
CA LEU A 67 -11.21 11.84 0.78
C LEU A 67 -10.81 10.55 0.05
N GLY A 68 -11.23 9.39 0.58
CA GLY A 68 -11.21 8.09 -0.10
C GLY A 68 -9.96 7.83 -0.95
N GLN A 69 -10.14 7.80 -2.28
CA GLN A 69 -9.05 7.52 -3.22
C GLN A 69 -7.91 8.53 -3.16
N ARG A 70 -8.19 9.81 -2.92
CA ARG A 70 -7.17 10.84 -2.79
C ARG A 70 -6.23 10.55 -1.61
N ASP A 71 -6.76 10.08 -0.49
CA ASP A 71 -5.94 9.75 0.69
C ASP A 71 -5.03 8.54 0.39
N ARG A 72 -5.52 7.55 -0.37
CA ARG A 72 -4.70 6.42 -0.85
C ARG A 72 -3.61 6.86 -1.82
N ASP A 73 -3.94 7.76 -2.74
CA ASP A 73 -2.98 8.29 -3.71
C ASP A 73 -1.92 9.16 -3.02
N LEU A 74 -2.29 9.96 -2.01
CA LEU A 74 -1.34 10.72 -1.18
C LEU A 74 -0.40 9.79 -0.42
N LEU A 75 -0.91 8.71 0.18
CA LEU A 75 -0.07 7.70 0.83
C LEU A 75 0.90 7.06 -0.19
N THR A 76 0.42 6.73 -1.39
CA THR A 76 1.24 6.16 -2.46
C THR A 76 2.41 7.09 -2.83
N LEU A 77 2.14 8.39 -3.02
CA LEU A 77 3.17 9.38 -3.30
C LEU A 77 4.14 9.56 -2.13
N ALA A 78 3.66 9.53 -0.89
CA ALA A 78 4.51 9.62 0.29
C ALA A 78 5.43 8.40 0.46
N LEU A 79 4.93 7.19 0.17
CA LEU A 79 5.72 5.96 0.13
C LEU A 79 6.77 6.01 -0.98
N ALA A 80 6.38 6.44 -2.18
CA ALA A 80 7.32 6.62 -3.28
C ALA A 80 8.44 7.60 -2.89
N ARG A 81 8.12 8.68 -2.18
CA ARG A 81 9.13 9.60 -1.66
C ARG A 81 10.13 8.93 -0.72
N VAL A 82 9.66 8.04 0.16
CA VAL A 82 10.53 7.25 1.05
C VAL A 82 11.47 6.37 0.22
N ASP A 83 10.95 5.68 -0.79
CA ASP A 83 11.74 4.77 -1.63
C ASP A 83 12.77 5.52 -2.48
N LEU A 84 12.43 6.72 -2.96
CA LEU A 84 13.34 7.56 -3.75
C LEU A 84 14.50 8.15 -2.95
N ILE A 85 14.36 8.32 -1.63
CA ILE A 85 15.48 8.71 -0.77
C ILE A 85 16.48 7.54 -0.65
N GLY A 86 15.97 6.31 -0.71
CA GLY A 86 16.75 5.10 -0.54
C GLY A 86 17.50 5.06 0.80
N ASP A 87 18.59 4.29 0.82
CA ASP A 87 19.45 4.14 1.99
C ASP A 87 20.61 5.15 2.03
N PHE A 88 20.85 5.85 0.93
CA PHE A 88 21.97 6.79 0.79
C PHE A 88 21.59 8.26 1.01
N GLY A 89 20.30 8.55 1.19
CA GLY A 89 19.86 9.90 1.52
C GLY A 89 20.19 10.30 2.96
N GLU A 90 20.30 11.61 3.20
CA GLU A 90 20.55 12.15 4.54
C GLU A 90 19.53 11.63 5.56
N VAL A 91 20.02 11.22 6.74
CA VAL A 91 19.21 10.60 7.80
C VAL A 91 17.99 11.46 8.19
N ALA A 92 18.17 12.78 8.28
CA ALA A 92 17.10 13.71 8.62
C ALA A 92 15.99 13.72 7.54
N THR A 93 16.40 13.75 6.27
CA THR A 93 15.49 13.71 5.11
C THR A 93 14.71 12.40 5.06
N LYS A 94 15.39 11.26 5.29
CA LYS A 94 14.74 9.94 5.36
C LYS A 94 13.72 9.87 6.50
N ARG A 95 14.08 10.34 7.69
CA ARG A 95 13.18 10.36 8.86
C ARG A 95 11.96 11.24 8.60
N SER A 96 12.14 12.43 8.03
CA SER A 96 11.03 13.34 7.69
C SER A 96 10.04 12.71 6.70
N ALA A 97 10.54 12.05 5.66
CA ALA A 97 9.70 11.35 4.69
C ALA A 97 8.93 10.18 5.32
N LEU A 98 9.59 9.38 6.16
CA LEU A 98 8.94 8.29 6.90
C LEU A 98 7.85 8.81 7.84
N GLN A 99 8.10 9.91 8.56
CA GLN A 99 7.09 10.53 9.44
C GLN A 99 5.88 11.04 8.66
N ARG A 100 6.11 11.68 7.51
CA ARG A 100 5.03 12.15 6.62
C ARG A 100 4.21 10.99 6.08
N ALA A 101 4.85 9.95 5.54
CA ALA A 101 4.16 8.74 5.08
C ALA A 101 3.40 8.07 6.21
N GLY A 102 3.98 7.99 7.41
CA GLY A 102 3.33 7.44 8.60
C GLY A 102 2.10 8.24 9.02
N ALA A 103 2.16 9.57 8.94
CA ALA A 103 1.00 10.44 9.20
C ALA A 103 -0.11 10.23 8.16
N ALA A 104 0.24 10.13 6.87
CA ALA A 104 -0.72 9.83 5.81
C ALA A 104 -1.38 8.45 6.00
N ALA A 105 -0.61 7.43 6.37
CA ALA A 105 -1.13 6.10 6.64
C ALA A 105 -2.07 6.09 7.85
N ARG A 106 -1.72 6.77 8.95
CA ARG A 106 -2.61 6.91 10.12
C ARG A 106 -3.90 7.64 9.79
N HIS A 107 -3.82 8.71 9.00
CA HIS A 107 -5.01 9.42 8.54
C HIS A 107 -5.92 8.52 7.72
N LEU A 108 -5.36 7.82 6.73
CA LEU A 108 -6.10 6.87 5.92
C LEU A 108 -6.75 5.77 6.76
N LEU A 109 -6.06 5.24 7.78
CA LEU A 109 -6.63 4.27 8.72
C LEU A 109 -7.72 4.86 9.62
N GLY A 110 -7.61 6.14 9.99
CA GLY A 110 -8.68 6.85 10.70
C GLY A 110 -9.94 6.99 9.83
N CYS A 111 -9.76 7.17 8.53
CA CYS A 111 -10.85 7.29 7.55
C CYS A 111 -11.40 5.94 7.07
N SER A 112 -10.54 4.94 6.97
CA SER A 112 -10.84 3.60 6.44
C SER A 112 -10.11 2.54 7.28
N PRO A 113 -10.65 2.19 8.47
CA PRO A 113 -9.99 1.27 9.39
C PRO A 113 -9.88 -0.17 8.87
N THR A 114 -10.61 -0.49 7.81
CA THR A 114 -10.58 -1.81 7.16
C THR A 114 -9.71 -1.81 5.90
N ASP A 115 -8.90 -0.77 5.66
CA ASP A 115 -7.97 -0.77 4.52
C ASP A 115 -6.74 -1.62 4.84
N GLY A 116 -6.75 -2.86 4.36
CA GLY A 116 -5.68 -3.82 4.62
C GLY A 116 -4.33 -3.39 4.04
N ARG A 117 -4.30 -2.61 2.96
CA ARG A 117 -3.04 -2.09 2.40
C ARG A 117 -2.48 -0.99 3.29
N ALA A 118 -3.33 -0.08 3.77
CA ALA A 118 -2.92 0.98 4.69
C ALA A 118 -2.35 0.42 6.01
N TRP A 119 -2.94 -0.66 6.54
CA TRP A 119 -2.41 -1.35 7.72
C TRP A 119 -0.99 -1.88 7.49
N LEU A 120 -0.74 -2.52 6.35
CA LEU A 120 0.58 -3.02 5.99
C LEU A 120 1.59 -1.88 5.85
N ASP A 121 1.26 -0.85 5.06
CA ASP A 121 2.14 0.29 4.82
C ASP A 121 2.47 1.02 6.14
N HIS A 122 1.48 1.23 7.02
CA HIS A 122 1.69 1.80 8.35
C HIS A 122 2.63 0.95 9.21
N ALA A 123 2.50 -0.38 9.19
CA ALA A 123 3.36 -1.28 9.94
C ALA A 123 4.82 -1.19 9.48
N VAL A 124 5.04 -1.22 8.16
CA VAL A 124 6.36 -1.10 7.54
C VAL A 124 7.02 0.22 7.92
N LEU A 125 6.28 1.32 7.82
CA LEU A 125 6.76 2.66 8.17
C LEU A 125 7.12 2.76 9.65
N THR A 126 6.29 2.18 10.53
CA THR A 126 6.51 2.17 11.98
C THR A 126 7.79 1.40 12.34
N ALA A 127 7.98 0.20 11.78
CA ALA A 127 9.18 -0.59 12.02
C ALA A 127 10.45 0.10 11.52
N ARG A 128 10.39 0.76 10.35
CA ARG A 128 11.49 1.57 9.80
C ARG A 128 11.81 2.78 10.68
N LEU A 129 10.79 3.48 11.20
CA LEU A 129 10.98 4.63 12.09
C LEU A 129 11.58 4.24 13.45
N GLN A 130 11.18 3.10 13.99
CA GLN A 130 11.63 2.62 15.29
C GLN A 130 12.93 1.82 15.23
N GLY A 131 13.35 1.37 14.04
CA GLY A 131 14.47 0.43 13.88
C GLY A 131 14.18 -0.94 14.51
N ARG A 132 12.90 -1.32 14.62
CA ARG A 132 12.45 -2.54 15.28
C ARG A 132 11.55 -3.34 14.34
N PRO A 133 12.08 -4.32 13.59
CA PRO A 133 11.30 -5.14 12.65
C PRO A 133 10.04 -5.76 13.30
N ALA A 134 10.17 -6.28 14.52
CA ALA A 134 9.05 -6.89 15.26
C ALA A 134 7.86 -5.93 15.51
N ALA A 135 8.08 -4.61 15.53
CA ALA A 135 7.00 -3.64 15.71
C ALA A 135 6.00 -3.62 14.53
N ALA A 136 6.39 -4.15 13.38
CA ALA A 136 5.51 -4.24 12.23
C ALA A 136 4.47 -5.35 12.36
N TYR A 137 4.79 -6.44 13.05
CA TYR A 137 4.02 -7.68 13.00
C TYR A 137 2.50 -7.49 13.26
N PRO A 138 2.06 -6.74 14.28
CA PRO A 138 0.63 -6.51 14.51
C PRO A 138 -0.11 -5.88 13.30
N GLY A 139 0.53 -4.95 12.59
CA GLY A 139 -0.06 -4.32 11.41
C GLY A 139 -0.08 -5.25 10.20
N VAL A 140 0.89 -6.16 10.07
CA VAL A 140 0.90 -7.21 9.04
C VAL A 140 -0.25 -8.19 9.26
N VAL A 141 -0.53 -8.57 10.53
CA VAL A 141 -1.68 -9.41 10.89
C VAL A 141 -3.00 -8.69 10.59
N LEU A 142 -3.13 -7.40 10.92
CA LEU A 142 -4.34 -6.64 10.59
C LEU A 142 -4.55 -6.53 9.07
N SER A 143 -3.47 -6.38 8.29
CA SER A 143 -3.53 -6.43 6.83
C SER A 143 -4.09 -7.75 6.31
N SER A 144 -3.69 -8.89 6.87
CA SER A 144 -4.19 -10.20 6.45
C SER A 144 -5.66 -10.41 6.80
N TRP A 145 -6.14 -9.85 7.92
CA TRP A 145 -7.54 -9.92 8.32
C TRP A 145 -8.46 -9.11 7.40
N PHE A 146 -8.05 -7.89 7.05
CA PHE A 146 -8.88 -7.00 6.24
C PHE A 146 -8.74 -7.21 4.73
N ALA A 147 -7.60 -7.71 4.27
CA ALA A 147 -7.32 -7.98 2.86
C ALA A 147 -6.62 -9.35 2.66
N PRO A 148 -7.30 -10.47 3.01
CA PRO A 148 -6.71 -11.80 2.93
C PRO A 148 -6.42 -12.24 1.49
N HIS A 149 -7.30 -11.86 0.56
CA HIS A 149 -7.28 -12.34 -0.84
C HIS A 149 -7.02 -11.24 -1.88
N ASP A 150 -6.89 -9.98 -1.46
CA ASP A 150 -6.58 -8.91 -2.40
C ASP A 150 -5.12 -9.04 -2.86
N ALA A 151 -4.93 -9.17 -4.18
CA ALA A 151 -3.66 -9.52 -4.79
C ALA A 151 -2.55 -8.51 -4.47
N ALA A 152 -2.87 -7.21 -4.43
CA ALA A 152 -1.87 -6.16 -4.19
C ALA A 152 -1.30 -6.20 -2.75
N PRO A 153 -2.13 -6.14 -1.68
CA PRO A 153 -1.64 -6.29 -0.31
C PRO A 153 -1.11 -7.69 -0.02
N LEU A 154 -1.65 -8.76 -0.61
CA LEU A 154 -1.12 -10.13 -0.43
C LEU A 154 0.33 -10.26 -0.92
N LYS A 155 0.65 -9.79 -2.14
CA LYS A 155 2.02 -9.79 -2.67
C LYS A 155 2.97 -8.98 -1.79
N ALA A 156 2.54 -7.80 -1.35
CA ALA A 156 3.32 -6.95 -0.48
C ALA A 156 3.55 -7.59 0.91
N ARG A 157 2.54 -8.27 1.44
CA ARG A 157 2.60 -8.98 2.72
C ARG A 157 3.55 -10.15 2.68
N ILE A 158 3.55 -10.94 1.60
CA ILE A 158 4.53 -12.03 1.38
C ILE A 158 5.96 -11.49 1.42
N ARG A 159 6.26 -10.46 0.63
CA ARG A 159 7.59 -9.83 0.61
C ARG A 159 8.02 -9.36 2.01
N TYR A 160 7.10 -8.70 2.70
CA TYR A 160 7.42 -8.14 4.00
C TYR A 160 7.52 -9.18 5.12
N ALA A 161 6.67 -10.20 5.11
CA ALA A 161 6.74 -11.32 6.06
C ALA A 161 7.99 -12.17 5.83
N THR A 162 8.45 -12.30 4.56
CA THR A 162 9.75 -12.92 4.22
C THR A 162 10.90 -12.12 4.81
N TRP A 163 10.90 -10.80 4.63
CA TRP A 163 11.88 -9.92 5.25
C TRP A 163 11.86 -10.04 6.80
N LEU A 164 10.69 -10.03 7.43
CA LEU A 164 10.55 -10.20 8.88
C LEU A 164 11.10 -11.55 9.38
N ALA A 165 10.82 -12.64 8.67
CA ALA A 165 11.38 -13.94 8.98
C ALA A 165 12.92 -13.94 8.89
N GLY A 166 13.48 -13.29 7.86
CA GLY A 166 14.92 -13.05 7.74
C GLY A 166 15.51 -12.20 8.86
N GLN A 167 14.71 -11.33 9.48
CA GLN A 167 15.06 -10.56 10.68
C GLN A 167 14.82 -11.33 12.00
N SER A 168 14.65 -12.65 11.95
CA SER A 168 14.38 -13.52 13.11
C SER A 168 13.09 -13.19 13.89
N VAL A 169 12.09 -12.59 13.23
CA VAL A 169 10.74 -12.44 13.78
C VAL A 169 9.96 -13.73 13.49
N GLY A 170 10.09 -14.73 14.37
CA GLY A 170 9.56 -16.07 14.17
C GLY A 170 8.03 -16.12 13.99
N GLU A 171 7.31 -15.20 14.63
CA GLU A 171 5.85 -15.08 14.53
C GLU A 171 5.36 -14.73 13.12
N ALA A 172 6.24 -14.20 12.26
CA ALA A 172 5.93 -13.91 10.87
C ALA A 172 5.86 -15.19 10.00
N VAL A 173 6.48 -16.29 10.42
CA VAL A 173 6.56 -17.52 9.61
C VAL A 173 5.17 -18.14 9.37
N PRO A 174 4.32 -18.38 10.39
CA PRO A 174 2.99 -18.94 10.15
C PRO A 174 2.11 -18.05 9.26
N LEU A 175 2.28 -16.72 9.36
CA LEU A 175 1.55 -15.76 8.53
C LEU A 175 2.03 -15.82 7.07
N LEU A 176 3.35 -15.87 6.85
CA LEU A 176 3.94 -16.05 5.53
C LEU A 176 3.47 -17.35 4.88
N GLU A 177 3.44 -18.45 5.63
CA GLU A 177 2.96 -19.74 5.13
C GLU A 177 1.50 -19.68 4.71
N ALA A 178 0.63 -19.05 5.51
CA ALA A 178 -0.78 -18.85 5.18
C ALA A 178 -0.95 -17.99 3.91
N ASP A 179 -0.17 -16.91 3.78
CA ASP A 179 -0.21 -16.04 2.60
C ASP A 179 0.30 -16.75 1.34
N LEU A 180 1.39 -17.50 1.45
CA LEU A 180 1.91 -18.31 0.36
C LEU A 180 0.89 -19.37 -0.06
N LEU A 181 0.20 -20.00 0.88
CA LEU A 181 -0.87 -20.94 0.57
C LEU A 181 -1.99 -20.27 -0.24
N VAL A 182 -2.45 -19.09 0.17
CA VAL A 182 -3.48 -18.35 -0.58
C VAL A 182 -2.95 -17.95 -1.96
N PHE A 183 -1.77 -17.35 -2.03
CA PHE A 183 -1.19 -16.86 -3.27
C PHE A 183 -0.93 -17.98 -4.27
N LEU A 184 -0.29 -19.07 -3.84
CA LEU A 184 0.04 -20.20 -4.70
C LEU A 184 -1.18 -20.96 -5.18
N ASN A 185 -2.34 -20.87 -4.53
CA ASN A 185 -3.56 -21.54 -4.99
C ASN A 185 -4.42 -20.64 -5.89
N TRP A 186 -4.42 -19.33 -5.67
CA TRP A 186 -5.40 -18.43 -6.29
C TRP A 186 -4.81 -17.37 -7.23
N ALA A 187 -3.50 -17.08 -7.17
CA ALA A 187 -2.88 -16.13 -8.08
C ALA A 187 -2.78 -16.68 -9.52
N SER A 188 -2.61 -15.79 -10.50
CA SER A 188 -2.34 -16.19 -11.88
C SER A 188 -0.96 -16.85 -12.01
N LEU A 189 -0.76 -17.68 -13.04
CA LEU A 189 0.54 -18.30 -13.30
C LEU A 189 1.64 -17.26 -13.55
N ASP A 190 1.29 -16.13 -14.18
CA ASP A 190 2.24 -15.05 -14.44
C ASP A 190 2.65 -14.34 -13.14
N ASP A 191 1.72 -14.12 -12.23
CA ASP A 191 2.02 -13.55 -10.91
C ASP A 191 2.89 -14.48 -10.08
N ILE A 192 2.62 -15.79 -10.11
CA ILE A 192 3.46 -16.80 -9.45
C ILE A 192 4.86 -16.78 -10.04
N ARG A 193 4.98 -16.80 -11.37
CA ARG A 193 6.27 -16.77 -12.05
C ARG A 193 7.05 -15.51 -11.71
N ALA A 194 6.41 -14.34 -11.73
CA ALA A 194 7.03 -13.07 -11.36
C ALA A 194 7.51 -13.07 -9.91
N MET A 195 6.68 -13.50 -8.97
CA MET A 195 7.06 -13.57 -7.55
C MET A 195 8.23 -14.52 -7.31
N LEU A 196 8.23 -15.71 -7.93
CA LEU A 196 9.31 -16.68 -7.77
C LEU A 196 10.60 -16.24 -8.49
N ALA A 197 10.50 -15.46 -9.56
CA ALA A 197 11.67 -14.88 -10.22
C ALA A 197 12.32 -13.78 -9.36
N ASP A 198 11.50 -12.92 -8.74
CA ASP A 198 11.97 -11.79 -7.95
C ASP A 198 12.48 -12.22 -6.55
N GLU A 199 11.72 -13.09 -5.85
CA GLU A 199 11.90 -13.39 -4.42
C GLU A 199 12.27 -14.87 -4.16
N GLY A 200 12.41 -15.68 -5.22
CA GLY A 200 12.55 -17.13 -5.14
C GLY A 200 13.60 -17.65 -4.16
N PRO A 201 14.83 -17.10 -4.12
CA PRO A 201 15.85 -17.53 -3.18
C PRO A 201 15.44 -17.36 -1.70
N GLU A 202 14.78 -16.24 -1.37
CA GLU A 202 14.36 -15.95 0.01
C GLU A 202 13.10 -16.72 0.40
N LEU A 203 12.21 -17.01 -0.56
CA LEU A 203 11.00 -17.79 -0.32
C LEU A 203 11.24 -19.30 -0.21
N ARG A 204 12.34 -19.80 -0.78
CA ARG A 204 12.65 -21.24 -0.89
C ARG A 204 12.51 -22.03 0.42
N PRO A 205 12.99 -21.55 1.59
CA PRO A 205 12.84 -22.29 2.84
C PRO A 205 11.37 -22.54 3.21
N PHE A 206 10.49 -21.60 2.87
CA PHE A 206 9.07 -21.62 3.21
C PHE A 206 8.25 -22.43 2.19
N LEU A 207 8.66 -22.46 0.92
CA LEU A 207 7.94 -23.18 -0.14
C LEU A 207 7.87 -24.70 0.06
N ARG A 208 8.81 -25.30 0.80
CA ARG A 208 8.89 -26.76 0.99
C ARG A 208 7.69 -27.34 1.74
N GLY A 209 7.09 -26.57 2.65
CA GLY A 209 5.96 -27.01 3.49
C GLY A 209 4.58 -26.73 2.93
N ILE A 210 4.45 -25.89 1.90
CA ILE A 210 3.13 -25.39 1.45
C ILE A 210 2.45 -26.38 0.50
N PRO A 211 1.26 -26.93 0.84
CA PRO A 211 0.49 -27.74 -0.10
C PRO A 211 -0.08 -26.84 -1.20
N VAL A 212 0.29 -27.10 -2.45
CA VAL A 212 -0.33 -26.45 -3.61
C VAL A 212 -1.51 -27.32 -4.03
N SER A 213 -2.71 -26.89 -3.69
CA SER A 213 -3.96 -27.57 -4.03
C SER A 213 -4.43 -27.15 -5.43
N GLY A 214 -4.38 -28.07 -6.38
CA GLY A 214 -4.94 -27.87 -7.71
C GLY A 214 -4.41 -28.89 -8.70
N ALA A 215 -5.30 -29.42 -9.54
CA ALA A 215 -4.96 -30.35 -10.61
C ALA A 215 -4.20 -29.70 -11.79
N ASP A 216 -3.80 -28.42 -11.68
CA ASP A 216 -3.07 -27.69 -12.72
C ASP A 216 -1.57 -28.08 -12.70
N PRO A 217 -1.11 -28.88 -13.67
CA PRO A 217 0.28 -29.36 -13.70
C PRO A 217 1.28 -28.23 -13.91
N ALA A 218 0.89 -27.13 -14.56
CA ALA A 218 1.77 -26.00 -14.82
C ALA A 218 2.14 -25.28 -13.51
N ARG A 219 1.16 -25.10 -12.62
CA ARG A 219 1.36 -24.52 -11.29
C ARG A 219 2.25 -25.40 -10.42
N LEU A 220 2.00 -26.70 -10.39
CA LEU A 220 2.84 -27.66 -9.65
C LEU A 220 4.28 -27.66 -10.17
N SER A 221 4.47 -27.63 -11.50
CA SER A 221 5.78 -27.55 -12.12
C SER A 221 6.54 -26.28 -11.70
N LEU A 222 5.89 -25.11 -11.75
CA LEU A 222 6.50 -23.84 -11.32
C LEU A 222 6.97 -23.88 -9.86
N VAL A 223 6.11 -24.32 -8.94
CA VAL A 223 6.43 -24.34 -7.51
C VAL A 223 7.50 -25.39 -7.20
N ASN A 224 7.43 -26.57 -7.81
CA ASN A 224 8.43 -27.62 -7.62
C ASN A 224 9.80 -27.22 -8.19
N GLY A 225 9.83 -26.49 -9.31
CA GLY A 225 11.06 -25.90 -9.83
C GLY A 225 11.70 -24.94 -8.84
N ALA A 226 10.91 -24.07 -8.21
CA ALA A 226 11.41 -23.13 -7.20
C ALA A 226 11.87 -23.79 -5.89
N ARG A 227 11.37 -24.98 -5.56
CA ARG A 227 11.81 -25.76 -4.38
C ARG A 227 13.19 -26.41 -4.56
N GLY A 228 13.53 -26.80 -5.79
CA GLY A 228 14.66 -27.68 -6.12
C GLY A 228 15.90 -27.01 -6.72
N GLY A 229 15.78 -25.77 -7.23
CA GLY A 229 16.95 -24.92 -7.50
C GLY A 229 17.60 -24.45 -6.21
#